data_AF-A0A2K9DBE0-F1
#
_entry.id   AF-A0A2K9DBE0-F1
#
_cell.length_a   1.000
_cell.length_b   1.000
_cell.length_c   1.000
_cell.angle_alpha   90.00
_cell.angle_beta   90.00
_cell.angle_gamma   90.00
#
_symmetry.space_group_name_H-M   'P 1'
#
loop_
_entity.id
_entity.type
_entity.pdbx_description
1 polymer ?
#
loop_
_entity_poly.entity_id
_entity_poly.type
_entity_poly.pdbx_seq_one_letter_code
_entity_poly.pdbx_strand_id
1 'polypeptide(L)'
;MSTKDPYNRTVHGWAADGSEIARYDRTGKWYLEPLPASGRKRRQLKIADAAHIAFRGKVVFGRPGGMQFDKLVRDEQRRAES
;
A
#
# COMPACT_ATOMS: atom_id res chain seq x y z
N MET A 1 -20.71 -6.56 9.06
CA MET A 1 -19.83 -7.69 9.41
C MET A 1 -18.42 -7.34 8.97
N SER A 2 -17.54 -6.95 9.89
CA SER A 2 -16.13 -6.68 9.57
C SER A 2 -15.37 -7.97 9.87
N THR A 3 -15.11 -8.76 8.83
CA THR A 3 -14.18 -9.88 8.90
C THR A 3 -12.82 -9.28 9.25
N LYS A 4 -12.48 -9.26 10.54
CA LYS A 4 -11.12 -8.94 11.00
C LYS A 4 -10.22 -9.91 10.27
N ASP A 5 -9.54 -9.40 9.24
CA ASP A 5 -8.49 -10.11 8.55
C ASP A 5 -7.54 -10.65 9.65
N PRO A 6 -7.31 -11.99 9.72
CA PRO A 6 -6.51 -12.60 10.79
C PRO A 6 -5.07 -12.04 10.84
N TYR A 7 -4.65 -11.30 9.82
CA TYR A 7 -3.33 -10.73 9.69
C TYR A 7 -3.17 -9.30 10.25
N ASN A 8 -4.24 -8.67 10.79
CA ASN A 8 -4.22 -7.31 11.33
C ASN A 8 -3.47 -6.33 10.38
N ARG A 9 -3.89 -6.35 9.11
CA ARG A 9 -3.31 -5.54 8.05
C ARG A 9 -4.34 -4.54 7.53
N THR A 10 -3.86 -3.39 7.09
CA THR A 10 -4.66 -2.33 6.48
C THR A 10 -4.15 -2.10 5.05
N VAL A 11 -5.04 -2.17 4.06
CA VAL A 11 -4.70 -1.86 2.65
C VAL A 11 -4.78 -0.35 2.45
N HIS A 12 -3.68 0.24 1.99
CA HIS A 12 -3.55 1.67 1.71
C HIS A 12 -3.62 2.00 0.21
N GLY A 13 -3.54 1.00 -0.65
CA GLY A 13 -3.62 1.18 -2.09
C GLY A 13 -3.35 -0.10 -2.86
N TRP A 14 -3.23 0.06 -4.17
CA TRP A 14 -2.97 -1.00 -5.13
C TRP A 14 -1.94 -0.54 -6.15
N ALA A 15 -1.11 -1.46 -6.60
CA ALA A 15 -0.25 -1.29 -7.76
C ALA A 15 -1.06 -1.30 -9.07
N ALA A 16 -0.43 -0.90 -10.16
CA ALA A 16 -1.06 -0.89 -11.49
C ALA A 16 -1.56 -2.28 -11.94
N ASP A 17 -0.93 -3.37 -11.47
CA ASP A 17 -1.34 -4.75 -11.75
C ASP A 17 -2.43 -5.28 -10.80
N GLY A 18 -2.97 -4.42 -9.93
CA GLY A 18 -3.98 -4.78 -8.95
C GLY A 18 -3.46 -5.41 -7.67
N SER A 19 -2.13 -5.60 -7.53
CA SER A 19 -1.53 -6.10 -6.27
C SER A 19 -1.79 -5.12 -5.13
N GLU A 20 -2.09 -5.63 -3.93
CA GLU A 20 -2.39 -4.81 -2.76
C GLU A 20 -1.12 -4.24 -2.13
N ILE A 21 -1.20 -3.02 -1.63
CA ILE A 21 -0.16 -2.37 -0.84
C ILE A 21 -0.69 -2.27 0.59
N ALA A 22 -0.22 -3.17 1.43
CA ALA A 22 -0.73 -3.37 2.79
C ALA A 22 0.31 -3.01 3.85
N ARG A 23 -0.16 -2.39 4.94
CA ARG A 23 0.59 -2.16 6.16
C ARG A 23 0.13 -3.17 7.21
N TYR A 24 1.07 -3.89 7.83
CA TYR A 24 0.76 -4.82 8.91
C TYR A 24 0.86 -4.09 10.24
N ASP A 25 -0.28 -3.89 10.92
CA ASP A 25 -0.38 -2.94 12.03
C ASP A 25 0.45 -3.33 13.24
N ARG A 26 0.62 -4.64 13.49
CA ARG A 26 1.47 -5.16 14.57
C ARG A 26 2.96 -4.84 14.38
N THR A 27 3.43 -4.79 13.13
CA THR A 27 4.87 -4.63 12.83
C THR A 27 5.22 -3.28 12.22
N GLY A 28 4.21 -2.53 11.76
CA GLY A 28 4.39 -1.32 10.96
C GLY A 28 5.04 -1.55 9.59
N LYS A 29 5.23 -2.80 9.18
CA LYS A 29 5.90 -3.15 7.91
C LYS A 29 4.93 -3.08 6.75
N TRP A 30 5.47 -2.67 5.60
CA TRP A 30 4.75 -2.54 4.34
C TRP A 30 5.04 -3.72 3.45
N TYR A 31 4.03 -4.19 2.72
CA TYR A 31 4.15 -5.29 1.78
C TYR A 31 3.38 -4.99 0.50
N LEU A 32 3.95 -5.46 -0.61
CA LEU A 32 3.24 -5.70 -1.85
C LEU A 32 2.71 -7.13 -1.82
N GLU A 33 1.40 -7.28 -1.88
CA GLU A 33 0.71 -8.57 -1.89
C GLU A 33 0.10 -8.81 -3.27
N PRO A 34 0.69 -9.70 -4.07
CA PRO A 34 0.17 -10.04 -5.39
C PRO A 34 -1.22 -10.67 -5.33
N LEU A 35 -1.99 -10.53 -6.41
CA LEU A 35 -3.24 -11.27 -6.58
C LEU A 35 -2.99 -12.78 -6.48
N PRO A 36 -3.89 -13.58 -5.86
CA PRO A 36 -3.70 -15.02 -5.70
C PRO A 36 -3.41 -15.76 -7.02
N ALA A 37 -4.08 -15.35 -8.11
CA ALA A 37 -3.91 -15.95 -9.43
C ALA A 37 -2.53 -15.68 -10.08
N SER A 38 -1.74 -14.75 -9.55
CA SER A 38 -0.44 -14.37 -10.14
C SER A 38 0.69 -15.38 -9.86
N GLY A 39 0.53 -16.26 -8.86
CA GLY A 39 1.59 -17.16 -8.39
C GLY A 39 2.81 -16.46 -7.79
N ARG A 40 2.80 -15.12 -7.65
CA ARG A 40 3.92 -14.34 -7.11
C ARG A 40 3.88 -14.32 -5.58
N LYS A 41 5.06 -14.29 -4.96
CA LYS A 41 5.20 -14.17 -3.50
C LYS A 41 5.05 -12.72 -3.06
N ARG A 42 4.50 -12.52 -1.85
CA ARG A 42 4.51 -11.20 -1.19
C ARG A 42 5.94 -10.68 -1.03
N ARG A 43 6.11 -9.36 -1.18
CA ARG A 43 7.40 -8.69 -1.06
C ARG A 43 7.33 -7.58 -0.03
N GLN A 44 8.28 -7.53 0.91
CA GLN A 44 8.37 -6.43 1.86
C GLN A 44 8.83 -5.16 1.13
N LEU A 45 8.22 -4.03 1.47
CA LEU A 45 8.52 -2.71 0.91
C LEU A 45 9.03 -1.76 2.00
N LYS A 46 9.80 -0.76 1.59
CA LYS A 46 9.91 0.49 2.34
C LYS A 46 8.66 1.34 2.07
N ILE A 47 8.31 2.23 3.00
CA ILE A 47 7.14 3.10 2.84
C ILE A 47 7.22 4.00 1.60
N ALA A 48 8.43 4.47 1.24
CA ALA A 48 8.65 5.25 0.02
C ALA A 48 8.35 4.43 -1.24
N ASP A 49 8.82 3.18 -1.30
CA ASP A 49 8.51 2.28 -2.42
C ASP A 49 7.02 1.98 -2.49
N ALA A 50 6.37 1.76 -1.34
CA ALA A 50 4.94 1.56 -1.26
C ALA A 50 4.17 2.76 -1.82
N ALA A 51 4.53 3.98 -1.41
CA ALA A 51 3.90 5.20 -1.91
C ALA A 51 4.12 5.38 -3.43
N HIS A 52 5.35 5.16 -3.91
CA HIS A 52 5.66 5.29 -5.34
C HIS A 52 4.89 4.27 -6.21
N ILE A 53 4.76 3.03 -5.76
CA ILE A 53 3.98 2.00 -6.47
C ILE A 53 2.48 2.36 -6.44
N ALA A 54 1.96 2.80 -5.28
CA ALA A 54 0.56 3.15 -5.13
C ALA A 54 0.17 4.36 -5.98
N PHE A 55 1.05 5.36 -6.08
CA PHE A 55 0.89 6.53 -6.94
C PHE A 55 0.61 6.14 -8.40
N ARG A 56 1.29 5.11 -8.92
CA ARG A 56 1.08 4.59 -10.28
C ARG A 56 -0.17 3.71 -10.42
N GLY A 57 -0.83 3.39 -9.31
CA GLY A 57 -2.04 2.57 -9.28
C GLY A 57 -3.19 3.33 -8.62
N LYS A 58 -3.73 2.78 -7.53
CA LYS A 58 -4.85 3.36 -6.78
C LYS A 58 -4.50 3.55 -5.31
N VAL A 59 -4.94 4.65 -4.71
CA VAL A 59 -4.61 5.01 -3.32
C VAL A 59 -5.88 5.17 -2.48
N VAL A 60 -5.80 4.79 -1.20
CA VAL A 60 -6.83 5.05 -0.19
C VAL A 60 -6.21 5.85 0.95
N PHE A 61 -6.51 7.14 0.99
CA PHE A 61 -6.05 8.06 2.03
C PHE A 61 -6.80 7.91 3.35
N GLY A 62 -6.22 8.42 4.43
CA GLY A 62 -6.87 8.53 5.75
C GLY A 62 -6.97 7.22 6.52
N ARG A 63 -6.20 6.19 6.12
CA ARG A 63 -6.17 4.89 6.79
C ARG A 63 -5.23 4.91 8.02
N PRO A 64 -5.55 4.16 9.10
CA PRO A 64 -4.71 4.07 10.28
C PRO A 64 -3.25 3.71 9.94
N GLY A 65 -2.28 4.38 10.57
CA GLY A 65 -0.86 4.16 10.30
C GLY A 65 -0.36 4.65 8.93
N GLY A 66 -1.23 5.30 8.14
CA GLY A 66 -0.97 5.72 6.76
C GLY A 66 -0.53 7.17 6.58
N MET A 67 -0.49 8.00 7.62
CA MET A 67 -0.25 9.45 7.47
C MET A 67 1.04 9.78 6.69
N GLN A 68 2.14 9.08 6.99
CA GLN A 68 3.41 9.27 6.26
C GLN A 68 3.34 8.75 4.82
N PHE A 69 2.60 7.67 4.57
CA PHE A 69 2.37 7.13 3.24
C PHE A 69 1.54 8.11 2.40
N ASP A 70 0.45 8.63 2.97
CA ASP A 70 -0.43 9.62 2.34
C ASP A 70 0.36 10.87 1.90
N LYS A 71 1.25 11.37 2.78
CA LYS A 71 2.14 12.47 2.45
C LYS A 71 3.05 12.15 1.26
N LEU A 72 3.71 10.99 1.28
CA LEU A 72 4.63 10.58 0.22
C LEU A 72 3.93 10.41 -1.13
N VAL A 73 2.72 9.84 -1.15
CA VAL A 73 1.92 9.75 -2.38
C VAL A 73 1.62 11.15 -2.94
N ARG A 74 1.20 12.10 -2.09
CA ARG A 74 0.93 13.48 -2.52
C ARG A 74 2.19 14.19 -3.03
N ASP A 75 3.34 13.91 -2.44
CA ASP A 75 4.63 14.42 -2.91
C ASP A 75 4.95 13.90 -4.32
N GLU A 76 4.73 12.61 -4.58
CA GLU A 76 4.89 12.00 -5.91
C GLU A 76 3.91 12.60 -6.94
N GLN A 77 2.64 12.82 -6.56
CA GLN A 77 1.65 13.45 -7.42
C GLN A 77 2.07 14.87 -7.82
N ARG A 78 2.49 15.70 -6.87
CA ARG A 78 2.96 17.08 -7.15
C ARG A 78 4.18 17.11 -8.06
N ARG A 79 5.11 16.16 -7.91
CA ARG A 79 6.29 16.05 -8.77
C ARG A 79 5.95 15.68 -10.21
N ALA A 80 4.90 14.89 -10.43
CA ALA A 80 4.48 14.49 -11.77
C ALA A 80 3.74 15.60 -12.54
N GLU A 81 3.23 16.61 -11.83
CA GLU A 81 2.54 17.78 -12.38
C GLU A 81 3.48 18.97 -12.66
N SER A 82 4.76 18.87 -12.25
CA SER A 82 5.81 19.89 -12.46
C SER A 82 6.64 19.57 -13.69
#